data_AF-A0A8H7U1F0-F1
#
_entry.id   AF-A0A8H7U1F0-F1
#
_cell.length_a   1.000
_cell.length_b   1.000
_cell.length_c   1.000
_cell.angle_alpha   90.00
_cell.angle_beta   90.00
_cell.angle_gamma   90.00
#
_symmetry.space_group_name_H-M   'P 1'
#
loop_
_entity.id
_entity.type
_entity.pdbx_description
1 polymer ?
#
loop_
_entity_poly.entity_id
_entity_poly.type
_entity_poly.pdbx_seq_one_letter_code
_entity_poly.pdbx_strand_id
1 'polypeptide(L)'
;MSASIDEEKHSSQDLMVAADSGSAGEPIEALKSGPPDNSDAQQQVMTIPDGGLQACLVVVGGACVQFCTFGYSSSFGVYEDYYVLHGGLTSSNASWIGSLQFFLLFSLGLPTGKLFDLGYFRHMQIAGILLYVFSLFMLSLADVTQYYQLILSQGIGMGLGGGLLLVPTISLQAHYWKKHRALVMGIILAASSCGGIVYPIMLNQLIHSSVGFPWAVRATAFLTLGMLCIAACLTKPRLPSAKHRPPTPMPGIKGIFQDPAYLMTLFGIFMVFWGLMFPYFYLQLWANLHGISSAFSFYTIAILNAGSIFGRLLPNRLADSFGQFNLICTVSVVSSALLFALFGVKSEAAVIVFAILYGFFSGAGYFVASFALLTGSPIDGALLGPEHHWPKAIVFSGVVMFVGSAAFIAARHLFARTRKLDLLGKL
;
A
#
# COMPACT_ATOMS: atom_id res chain seq x y z
N MET A 1 17.92 71.27 48.00
CA MET A 1 19.13 71.73 47.31
C MET A 1 18.94 71.41 45.83
N SER A 2 18.46 72.44 45.09
CA SER A 2 18.38 72.68 43.63
C SER A 2 18.12 71.51 42.66
N ALA A 3 16.95 71.42 42.00
CA ALA A 3 16.50 72.15 40.77
C ALA A 3 17.11 71.51 39.49
N SER A 4 16.40 71.22 38.39
CA SER A 4 15.25 71.88 37.70
C SER A 4 14.60 70.88 36.69
N ILE A 5 13.26 70.73 36.60
CA ILE A 5 12.28 71.39 35.66
C ILE A 5 12.49 70.90 34.19
N ASP A 6 11.54 70.37 33.41
CA ASP A 6 10.17 70.79 32.98
C ASP A 6 9.17 69.58 33.00
N GLU A 7 7.90 69.67 33.46
CA GLU A 7 6.68 70.30 32.87
C GLU A 7 6.35 69.77 31.44
N GLU A 8 5.17 69.22 31.09
CA GLU A 8 3.79 69.66 31.33
C GLU A 8 2.73 68.53 31.13
N LYS A 9 1.66 68.58 31.96
CA LYS A 9 0.19 68.44 31.74
C LYS A 9 -0.37 67.51 30.64
N HIS A 10 -1.54 66.86 30.75
CA HIS A 10 -2.73 66.86 31.64
C HIS A 10 -3.49 65.55 31.31
N SER A 11 -3.94 64.73 32.28
CA SER A 11 -5.24 64.81 33.01
C SER A 11 -6.45 64.67 32.05
N SER A 12 -7.49 63.85 32.24
CA SER A 12 -7.98 62.98 33.33
C SER A 12 -9.23 62.24 32.74
N GLN A 13 -9.53 60.99 33.13
CA GLN A 13 -10.61 60.62 34.08
C GLN A 13 -11.94 61.35 33.84
N ASP A 14 -13.14 60.80 33.88
CA ASP A 14 -13.75 59.52 34.28
C ASP A 14 -15.20 59.60 33.72
N LEU A 15 -15.94 58.48 33.64
CA LEU A 15 -17.26 58.31 34.27
C LEU A 15 -18.02 57.09 33.72
N MET A 16 -18.37 56.20 34.67
CA MET A 16 -19.43 55.19 34.59
C MET A 16 -20.83 55.85 34.69
N VAL A 17 -21.85 55.03 34.38
CA VAL A 17 -23.15 54.85 35.09
C VAL A 17 -24.42 55.03 34.22
N ALA A 18 -25.07 53.87 34.00
CA ALA A 18 -26.49 53.49 34.09
C ALA A 18 -27.66 54.26 33.41
N ALA A 19 -28.47 53.45 32.70
CA ALA A 19 -29.94 53.31 32.71
C ALA A 19 -30.86 54.55 32.65
N ASP A 20 -31.80 54.58 31.68
CA ASP A 20 -33.25 54.43 31.94
C ASP A 20 -34.13 54.32 30.67
N SER A 21 -35.22 53.55 30.83
CA SER A 21 -36.60 53.61 30.27
C SER A 21 -36.95 54.14 28.85
N GLY A 22 -37.50 53.24 28.02
CA GLY A 22 -38.90 53.20 27.55
C GLY A 22 -39.51 54.33 26.68
N SER A 23 -39.95 53.99 25.46
CA SER A 23 -41.30 54.30 24.93
C SER A 23 -41.52 53.75 23.51
N ALA A 24 -42.76 53.35 23.25
CA ALA A 24 -43.32 52.65 22.11
C ALA A 24 -43.29 53.41 20.76
N GLY A 25 -43.23 52.64 19.67
CA GLY A 25 -43.49 53.09 18.30
C GLY A 25 -43.37 51.97 17.26
N GLU A 26 -44.45 51.24 17.01
CA GLU A 26 -44.74 50.50 15.77
C GLU A 26 -46.23 50.77 15.43
N PRO A 27 -46.75 50.62 14.18
CA PRO A 27 -46.19 49.81 13.06
C PRO A 27 -46.31 50.45 11.64
N ILE A 28 -45.69 49.81 10.63
CA ILE A 28 -46.27 49.33 9.34
C ILE A 28 -45.20 49.16 8.23
N GLU A 29 -45.02 47.88 7.85
CA GLU A 29 -44.70 47.28 6.55
C GLU A 29 -43.68 47.91 5.58
N ALA A 30 -42.63 47.13 5.24
CA ALA A 30 -42.56 46.47 3.93
C ALA A 30 -41.41 45.44 3.85
N LEU A 31 -41.79 44.22 3.48
CA LEU A 31 -40.95 43.09 3.11
C LEU A 31 -39.74 43.46 2.23
N LYS A 32 -38.54 43.13 2.70
CA LYS A 32 -37.46 42.62 1.84
C LYS A 32 -36.86 41.38 2.48
N SER A 33 -37.56 40.27 2.35
CA SER A 33 -36.94 38.95 2.34
C SER A 33 -36.01 38.88 1.13
N GLY A 34 -34.75 39.26 1.32
CA GLY A 34 -33.69 38.82 0.41
C GLY A 34 -33.66 37.29 0.38
N PRO A 35 -33.33 36.65 -0.75
CA PRO A 35 -33.16 35.20 -0.78
C PRO A 35 -32.15 34.81 0.31
N PRO A 36 -32.35 33.67 1.01
CA PRO A 36 -31.37 33.20 1.97
C PRO A 36 -30.02 33.15 1.25
N ASP A 37 -29.02 33.77 1.85
CA ASP A 37 -27.66 33.77 1.37
C ASP A 37 -27.23 32.30 1.26
N ASN A 38 -27.18 31.77 0.03
CA ASN A 38 -26.78 30.39 -0.27
C ASN A 38 -25.28 30.16 0.01
N SER A 39 -24.58 31.14 0.59
CA SER A 39 -23.20 31.04 1.04
C SER A 39 -23.03 30.03 2.19
N ASP A 40 -24.04 29.89 3.06
CA ASP A 40 -24.02 28.90 4.16
C ASP A 40 -24.14 27.44 3.67
N ALA A 41 -24.66 27.22 2.46
CA ALA A 41 -24.77 25.88 1.87
C ALA A 41 -23.47 25.41 1.17
N GLN A 42 -22.58 26.33 0.78
CA GLN A 42 -21.36 26.02 0.03
C GLN A 42 -20.12 25.85 0.93
N GLN A 43 -20.20 26.26 2.20
CA GLN A 43 -19.18 26.05 3.22
C GLN A 43 -19.64 25.08 4.32
N GLN A 44 -20.33 23.98 3.95
CA GLN A 44 -20.23 22.80 4.80
C GLN A 44 -18.75 22.40 4.84
N VAL A 45 -18.06 22.81 5.90
CA VAL A 45 -16.78 22.27 6.32
C VAL A 45 -16.96 20.77 6.28
N MET A 46 -16.38 20.12 5.27
CA MET A 46 -16.65 18.72 4.97
C MET A 46 -16.03 17.89 6.08
N THR A 47 -16.80 17.64 7.14
CA THR A 47 -16.35 16.93 8.31
C THR A 47 -16.14 15.47 7.92
N ILE A 48 -14.91 15.00 8.10
CA ILE A 48 -14.56 13.59 7.92
C ILE A 48 -15.19 12.84 9.09
N PRO A 49 -16.02 11.80 8.83
CA PRO A 49 -16.87 11.20 9.84
C PRO A 49 -16.10 10.41 10.93
N ASP A 50 -14.91 9.87 10.61
CA ASP A 50 -14.09 9.06 11.53
C ASP A 50 -14.87 7.93 12.23
N GLY A 51 -15.86 7.35 11.55
CA GLY A 51 -16.73 6.30 12.07
C GLY A 51 -18.08 6.17 11.36
N GLY A 52 -18.94 5.31 11.91
CA GLY A 52 -20.29 5.04 11.41
C GLY A 52 -20.38 3.86 10.43
N LEU A 53 -21.60 3.36 10.22
CA LEU A 53 -21.85 2.15 9.42
C LEU A 53 -21.23 2.25 8.02
N GLN A 54 -21.47 3.36 7.31
CA GLN A 54 -20.93 3.54 5.96
C GLN A 54 -19.40 3.54 5.93
N ALA A 55 -18.75 4.15 6.93
CA ALA A 55 -17.29 4.14 7.03
C ALA A 55 -16.78 2.71 7.23
N CYS A 56 -17.42 1.92 8.12
CA CYS A 56 -17.10 0.51 8.32
C CYS A 56 -17.30 -0.33 7.06
N LEU A 57 -18.40 -0.15 6.33
CA LEU A 57 -18.65 -0.86 5.06
C LEU A 57 -17.57 -0.54 4.01
N VAL A 58 -17.11 0.71 3.94
CA VAL A 58 -16.00 1.11 3.05
C VAL A 58 -14.67 0.47 3.45
N VAL A 59 -14.43 0.24 4.75
CA VAL A 59 -13.27 -0.54 5.22
C VAL A 59 -13.39 -1.99 4.76
N VAL A 60 -14.56 -2.62 4.93
CA VAL A 60 -14.79 -4.01 4.47
C VAL A 60 -14.60 -4.12 2.95
N GLY A 61 -15.18 -3.20 2.18
CA GLY A 61 -14.98 -3.17 0.73
C GLY A 61 -13.51 -2.96 0.34
N GLY A 62 -12.78 -2.13 1.08
CA GLY A 62 -11.34 -1.95 0.91
C GLY A 62 -10.53 -3.20 1.23
N ALA A 63 -10.90 -3.91 2.30
CA ALA A 63 -10.31 -5.18 2.68
C ALA A 63 -10.55 -6.26 1.62
N CYS A 64 -11.77 -6.34 1.05
CA CYS A 64 -12.08 -7.26 -0.06
C CYS A 64 -11.22 -7.00 -1.30
N VAL A 65 -11.04 -5.73 -1.70
CA VAL A 65 -10.14 -5.40 -2.84
C VAL A 65 -8.71 -5.78 -2.51
N GLN A 66 -8.23 -5.52 -1.30
CA GLN A 66 -6.87 -5.89 -0.93
C GLN A 66 -6.64 -7.39 -0.89
N PHE A 67 -7.58 -8.13 -0.29
CA PHE A 67 -7.60 -9.58 -0.29
C PHE A 67 -7.39 -10.12 -1.72
N CYS A 68 -8.18 -9.62 -2.67
CA CYS A 68 -8.17 -10.09 -4.06
C CYS A 68 -7.01 -9.61 -4.92
N THR A 69 -6.47 -8.41 -4.68
CA THR A 69 -5.42 -7.85 -5.53
C THR A 69 -4.06 -8.23 -5.01
N PHE A 70 -3.59 -7.57 -3.95
CA PHE A 70 -2.27 -7.83 -3.39
C PHE A 70 -2.16 -9.22 -2.76
N GLY A 71 -3.25 -9.76 -2.18
CA GLY A 71 -3.24 -11.12 -1.65
C GLY A 71 -3.06 -12.18 -2.73
N TYR A 72 -3.75 -12.04 -3.87
CA TYR A 72 -3.54 -12.91 -5.02
C TYR A 72 -2.13 -12.76 -5.59
N SER A 73 -1.66 -11.52 -5.80
CA SER A 73 -0.29 -11.26 -6.27
C SER A 73 0.77 -11.82 -5.33
N SER A 74 0.56 -11.80 -4.01
CA SER A 74 1.49 -12.40 -3.03
C SER A 74 1.56 -13.93 -3.09
N SER A 75 0.64 -14.56 -3.82
CA SER A 75 0.61 -16.01 -4.06
C SER A 75 1.43 -16.40 -5.30
N PHE A 76 2.14 -15.45 -5.92
CA PHE A 76 2.89 -15.68 -7.15
C PHE A 76 3.91 -16.81 -7.05
N GLY A 77 4.49 -17.07 -5.88
CA GLY A 77 5.43 -18.18 -5.71
C GLY A 77 4.85 -19.58 -6.03
N VAL A 78 3.52 -19.76 -5.97
CA VAL A 78 2.87 -20.99 -6.45
C VAL A 78 2.96 -21.09 -7.97
N TYR A 79 2.76 -19.97 -8.66
CA TYR A 79 2.89 -19.89 -10.11
C TYR A 79 4.34 -20.01 -10.56
N GLU A 80 5.28 -19.37 -9.86
CA GLU A 80 6.72 -19.51 -10.11
C GLU A 80 7.15 -20.98 -10.06
N ASP A 81 6.83 -21.67 -8.97
CA ASP A 81 7.09 -23.10 -8.78
C ASP A 81 6.44 -23.95 -9.90
N TYR A 82 5.17 -23.71 -10.19
CA TYR A 82 4.43 -24.47 -11.21
C TYR A 82 4.97 -24.22 -12.63
N TYR A 83 5.26 -22.98 -13.01
CA TYR A 83 5.75 -22.63 -14.34
C TYR A 83 7.16 -23.14 -14.60
N VAL A 84 8.02 -23.14 -13.58
CA VAL A 84 9.37 -23.69 -13.70
C VAL A 84 9.30 -25.22 -13.79
N LEU A 85 8.57 -25.88 -12.88
CA LEU A 85 8.57 -27.35 -12.80
C LEU A 85 7.73 -28.04 -13.88
N HIS A 86 6.62 -27.43 -14.33
CA HIS A 86 5.69 -28.04 -15.28
C HIS A 86 5.61 -27.30 -16.62
N GLY A 87 5.86 -26.00 -16.65
CA GLY A 87 5.88 -25.20 -17.88
C GLY A 87 7.21 -25.22 -18.62
N GLY A 88 8.30 -25.64 -17.95
CA GLY A 88 9.66 -25.64 -18.49
C GLY A 88 10.25 -24.22 -18.64
N LEU A 89 9.67 -23.23 -17.96
CA LEU A 89 10.19 -21.87 -17.96
C LEU A 89 11.45 -21.80 -17.08
N THR A 90 12.38 -20.91 -17.43
CA THR A 90 13.44 -20.53 -16.50
C THR A 90 12.85 -19.69 -15.35
N SER A 91 13.46 -19.74 -14.17
CA SER A 91 13.04 -18.93 -13.02
C SER A 91 13.06 -17.41 -13.30
N SER A 92 13.92 -16.94 -14.21
CA SER A 92 13.90 -15.54 -14.66
C SER A 92 12.67 -15.24 -15.52
N ASN A 93 12.35 -16.09 -16.49
CA ASN A 93 11.19 -15.88 -17.36
C ASN A 93 9.89 -15.97 -16.55
N ALA A 94 9.74 -16.98 -15.69
CA ALA A 94 8.56 -17.11 -14.85
C ALA A 94 8.37 -15.85 -13.97
N SER A 95 9.41 -15.39 -13.28
CA SER A 95 9.32 -14.23 -12.40
C SER A 95 9.06 -12.90 -13.09
N TRP A 96 9.43 -12.73 -14.37
CA TRP A 96 9.03 -11.55 -15.16
C TRP A 96 7.51 -11.37 -15.21
N ILE A 97 6.74 -12.46 -15.21
CA ILE A 97 5.27 -12.42 -15.24
C ILE A 97 4.75 -11.75 -13.96
N GLY A 98 5.17 -12.25 -12.79
CA GLY A 98 4.74 -11.73 -11.49
C GLY A 98 5.28 -10.32 -11.22
N SER A 99 6.52 -10.06 -11.61
CA SER A 99 7.13 -8.73 -11.46
C SER A 99 6.47 -7.66 -12.31
N LEU A 100 6.10 -7.99 -13.56
CA LEU A 100 5.32 -7.09 -14.40
C LEU A 100 3.93 -6.84 -13.81
N GLN A 101 3.30 -7.86 -13.24
CA GLN A 101 2.03 -7.74 -12.52
C GLN A 101 2.14 -6.73 -11.38
N PHE A 102 3.15 -6.87 -10.50
CA PHE A 102 3.37 -5.94 -9.39
C PHE A 102 3.73 -4.52 -9.86
N PHE A 103 4.55 -4.40 -10.91
CA PHE A 103 4.89 -3.11 -11.50
C PHE A 103 3.64 -2.36 -11.95
N LEU A 104 2.77 -3.00 -12.73
CA LEU A 104 1.54 -2.37 -13.23
C LEU A 104 0.54 -2.11 -12.11
N LEU A 105 0.43 -3.02 -11.14
CA LEU A 105 -0.41 -2.87 -9.95
C LEU A 105 -0.11 -1.57 -9.18
N PHE A 106 1.16 -1.20 -9.05
CA PHE A 106 1.57 -0.01 -8.29
C PHE A 106 1.83 1.23 -9.14
N SER A 107 2.41 1.10 -10.33
CA SER A 107 2.74 2.24 -11.21
C SER A 107 1.48 2.95 -11.73
N LEU A 108 0.38 2.21 -11.92
CA LEU A 108 -0.93 2.79 -12.21
C LEU A 108 -1.49 3.65 -11.08
N GLY A 109 -0.86 3.69 -9.91
CA GLY A 109 -1.25 4.58 -8.82
C GLY A 109 -1.26 6.06 -9.18
N LEU A 110 -0.35 6.52 -10.05
CA LEU A 110 -0.33 7.92 -10.52
C LEU A 110 -1.58 8.27 -11.35
N PRO A 111 -1.86 7.59 -12.49
CA PRO A 111 -3.03 7.91 -13.30
C PRO A 111 -4.34 7.64 -12.55
N THR A 112 -4.42 6.56 -11.78
CA THR A 112 -5.64 6.20 -11.05
C THR A 112 -5.92 7.12 -9.87
N GLY A 113 -4.88 7.62 -9.19
CA GLY A 113 -5.01 8.68 -8.18
C GLY A 113 -5.60 9.96 -8.77
N LYS A 114 -5.10 10.41 -9.92
CA LYS A 114 -5.65 11.58 -10.62
C LYS A 114 -7.11 11.36 -11.05
N LEU A 115 -7.42 10.19 -11.60
CA LEU A 115 -8.79 9.83 -11.99
C LEU A 115 -9.72 9.73 -10.77
N PHE A 116 -9.23 9.24 -9.64
CA PHE A 116 -9.96 9.21 -8.38
C PHE A 116 -10.34 10.62 -7.93
N ASP A 117 -9.37 11.54 -7.92
CA ASP A 117 -9.59 12.94 -7.56
C ASP A 117 -10.59 13.62 -8.50
N LEU A 118 -10.58 13.26 -9.79
CA LEU A 118 -11.55 13.73 -10.78
C LEU A 118 -12.96 13.13 -10.63
N GLY A 119 -13.16 12.18 -9.71
CA GLY A 119 -14.46 11.56 -9.40
C GLY A 119 -14.77 10.29 -10.18
N TYR A 120 -13.79 9.70 -10.88
CA TYR A 120 -14.01 8.50 -11.71
C TYR A 120 -13.90 7.17 -10.95
N PHE A 121 -14.03 7.17 -9.60
CA PHE A 121 -13.88 5.97 -8.78
C PHE A 121 -14.70 4.77 -9.28
N ARG A 122 -16.00 4.96 -9.55
CA ARG A 122 -16.89 3.86 -10.02
C ARG A 122 -16.48 3.30 -11.38
N HIS A 123 -16.02 4.15 -12.28
CA HIS A 123 -15.59 3.74 -13.62
C HIS A 123 -14.32 2.89 -13.53
N MET A 124 -13.33 3.36 -12.77
CA MET A 124 -12.10 2.60 -12.53
C MET A 124 -12.39 1.27 -11.82
N GLN A 125 -13.29 1.28 -10.85
CA GLN A 125 -13.67 0.08 -10.13
C GLN A 125 -14.31 -0.96 -11.05
N ILE A 126 -15.31 -0.58 -11.84
CA ILE A 126 -15.98 -1.51 -12.77
C ILE A 126 -14.99 -2.02 -13.82
N ALA A 127 -14.24 -1.11 -14.46
CA ALA A 127 -13.24 -1.48 -15.47
C ALA A 127 -12.15 -2.40 -14.90
N GLY A 128 -11.67 -2.09 -13.69
CA GLY A 128 -10.67 -2.88 -12.98
C GLY A 128 -11.17 -4.28 -12.63
N ILE A 129 -12.40 -4.41 -12.11
CA ILE A 129 -13.00 -5.72 -11.79
C ILE A 129 -13.15 -6.56 -13.06
N LEU A 130 -13.73 -5.98 -14.12
CA LEU A 130 -13.93 -6.69 -15.39
C LEU A 130 -12.62 -7.17 -15.98
N LEU A 131 -11.61 -6.28 -16.06
CA LEU A 131 -10.30 -6.64 -16.61
C LEU A 131 -9.60 -7.70 -15.74
N TYR A 132 -9.56 -7.51 -14.42
CA TYR A 132 -8.88 -8.44 -13.51
C TYR A 132 -9.47 -9.84 -13.55
N VAL A 133 -10.81 -9.95 -13.49
CA VAL A 133 -11.52 -11.23 -13.51
C VAL A 133 -11.42 -11.88 -14.90
N PHE A 134 -11.57 -11.10 -15.98
CA PHE A 134 -11.36 -11.60 -17.35
C PHE A 134 -9.97 -12.20 -17.50
N SER A 135 -8.94 -11.49 -17.02
CA SER A 135 -7.56 -11.96 -17.06
C SER A 135 -7.33 -13.25 -16.27
N LEU A 136 -7.96 -13.41 -15.10
CA LEU A 136 -7.93 -14.67 -14.35
C LEU A 136 -8.56 -15.83 -15.14
N PHE A 137 -9.69 -15.60 -15.79
CA PHE A 137 -10.30 -16.62 -16.65
C PHE A 137 -9.45 -16.93 -17.88
N MET A 138 -8.81 -15.94 -18.49
CA MET A 138 -7.86 -16.17 -19.59
C MET A 138 -6.64 -16.96 -19.12
N LEU A 139 -6.11 -16.67 -17.93
CA LEU A 139 -5.02 -17.44 -17.34
C LEU A 139 -5.42 -18.90 -17.13
N SER A 140 -6.67 -19.17 -16.75
CA SER A 140 -7.18 -20.54 -16.59
C SER A 140 -7.22 -21.36 -17.89
N LEU A 141 -7.18 -20.68 -19.04
CA LEU A 141 -7.17 -21.30 -20.37
C LEU A 141 -5.76 -21.33 -20.98
N ALA A 142 -4.79 -20.70 -20.34
CA ALA A 142 -3.45 -20.57 -20.86
C ALA A 142 -2.72 -21.91 -20.84
N ASP A 143 -2.06 -22.23 -21.94
CA ASP A 143 -1.02 -23.24 -22.00
C ASP A 143 0.22 -22.72 -21.24
N VAL A 144 0.59 -23.43 -20.18
CA VAL A 144 1.70 -23.04 -19.31
C VAL A 144 3.07 -23.14 -19.98
N THR A 145 3.17 -23.80 -21.13
CA THR A 145 4.39 -23.81 -21.96
C THR A 145 4.52 -22.55 -22.82
N GLN A 146 3.41 -21.81 -23.02
CA GLN A 146 3.36 -20.64 -23.88
C GLN A 146 3.48 -19.35 -23.07
N TYR A 147 4.72 -18.88 -22.91
CA TYR A 147 5.05 -17.68 -22.12
C TYR A 147 4.16 -16.46 -22.40
N TYR A 148 3.84 -16.20 -23.67
CA TYR A 148 3.03 -15.04 -24.05
C TYR A 148 1.61 -15.09 -23.47
N GLN A 149 1.02 -16.28 -23.32
CA GLN A 149 -0.32 -16.43 -22.76
C GLN A 149 -0.33 -16.10 -21.26
N LEU A 150 0.73 -16.52 -20.54
CA LEU A 150 0.91 -16.25 -19.12
C LEU A 150 1.20 -14.76 -18.86
N ILE A 151 2.14 -14.16 -19.59
CA ILE A 151 2.51 -12.75 -19.38
C ILE A 151 1.39 -11.78 -19.75
N LEU A 152 0.60 -12.07 -20.80
CA LEU A 152 -0.52 -11.22 -21.20
C LEU A 152 -1.67 -11.27 -20.20
N SER A 153 -2.02 -12.48 -19.73
CA SER A 153 -3.13 -12.65 -18.79
C SER A 153 -2.74 -12.21 -17.38
N GLN A 154 -1.66 -12.75 -16.82
CA GLN A 154 -1.26 -12.51 -15.43
C GLN A 154 -0.41 -11.26 -15.26
N GLY A 155 0.63 -11.08 -16.09
CA GLY A 155 1.51 -9.92 -16.00
C GLY A 155 0.77 -8.63 -16.33
N ILE A 156 0.24 -8.53 -17.55
CA ILE A 156 -0.37 -7.30 -18.06
C ILE A 156 -1.83 -7.17 -17.61
N GLY A 157 -2.67 -8.15 -17.93
CA GLY A 157 -4.10 -8.08 -17.68
C GLY A 157 -4.45 -7.92 -16.20
N MET A 158 -3.97 -8.83 -15.35
CA MET A 158 -4.17 -8.72 -13.91
C MET A 158 -3.41 -7.54 -13.31
N GLY A 159 -2.21 -7.18 -13.81
CA GLY A 159 -1.49 -5.99 -13.35
C GLY A 159 -2.27 -4.70 -13.57
N LEU A 160 -2.79 -4.49 -14.78
CA LEU A 160 -3.62 -3.32 -15.13
C LEU A 160 -4.95 -3.31 -14.36
N GLY A 161 -5.65 -4.45 -14.34
CA GLY A 161 -6.93 -4.59 -13.64
C GLY A 161 -6.78 -4.33 -12.14
N GLY A 162 -5.72 -4.88 -11.52
CA GLY A 162 -5.42 -4.68 -10.11
C GLY A 162 -5.03 -3.23 -9.80
N GLY A 163 -4.24 -2.58 -10.68
CA GLY A 163 -3.83 -1.19 -10.50
C GLY A 163 -5.00 -0.20 -10.54
N LEU A 164 -6.01 -0.46 -11.38
CA LEU A 164 -7.28 0.29 -11.40
C LEU A 164 -8.08 0.16 -10.10
N LEU A 165 -7.88 -0.92 -9.33
CA LEU A 165 -8.61 -1.19 -8.09
C LEU A 165 -7.87 -0.71 -6.85
N LEU A 166 -6.57 -0.98 -6.77
CA LEU A 166 -5.78 -0.87 -5.55
C LEU A 166 -5.74 0.56 -5.01
N VAL A 167 -5.18 1.48 -5.79
CA VAL A 167 -4.90 2.86 -5.32
C VAL A 167 -6.18 3.66 -5.07
N PRO A 168 -7.19 3.66 -5.97
CA PRO A 168 -8.45 4.35 -5.70
C PRO A 168 -9.16 3.85 -4.43
N THR A 169 -9.07 2.56 -4.13
CA THR A 169 -9.68 1.96 -2.95
C THR A 169 -8.98 2.36 -1.66
N ILE A 170 -7.64 2.47 -1.68
CA ILE A 170 -6.87 3.01 -0.56
C ILE A 170 -7.18 4.49 -0.36
N SER A 171 -7.17 5.28 -1.45
CA SER A 171 -7.49 6.72 -1.39
C SER A 171 -8.90 6.99 -0.85
N LEU A 172 -9.87 6.13 -1.18
CA LEU A 172 -11.25 6.24 -0.68
C LEU A 172 -11.34 6.23 0.85
N GLN A 173 -10.45 5.54 1.55
CA GLN A 173 -10.48 5.51 3.02
C GLN A 173 -10.26 6.89 3.64
N ALA A 174 -9.48 7.75 2.97
CA ALA A 174 -9.23 9.12 3.42
C ALA A 174 -10.49 10.00 3.39
N HIS A 175 -11.55 9.58 2.67
CA HIS A 175 -12.84 10.27 2.68
C HIS A 175 -13.64 10.03 3.98
N TYR A 176 -13.31 8.97 4.71
CA TYR A 176 -14.05 8.52 5.88
C TYR A 176 -13.22 8.60 7.17
N TRP A 177 -11.90 8.54 7.06
CA TRP A 177 -11.00 8.41 8.22
C TRP A 177 -9.87 9.43 8.18
N LYS A 178 -9.74 10.20 9.26
CA LYS A 178 -8.63 11.13 9.52
C LYS A 178 -7.91 10.73 10.79
N LYS A 179 -8.60 10.71 11.94
CA LYS A 179 -8.04 10.35 13.25
C LYS A 179 -7.62 8.88 13.33
N HIS A 180 -8.45 7.97 12.81
CA HIS A 180 -8.19 6.51 12.90
C HIS A 180 -7.66 5.92 11.59
N ARG A 181 -7.15 6.76 10.68
CA ARG A 181 -6.73 6.35 9.34
C ARG A 181 -5.64 5.29 9.35
N ALA A 182 -4.63 5.43 10.20
CA ALA A 182 -3.51 4.47 10.28
C ALA A 182 -4.00 3.06 10.66
N LEU A 183 -4.88 2.96 11.66
CA LEU A 183 -5.49 1.69 12.08
C LEU A 183 -6.30 1.06 10.95
N VAL A 184 -7.15 1.85 10.28
CA VAL A 184 -7.96 1.39 9.15
C VAL A 184 -7.10 0.87 8.00
N MET A 185 -6.01 1.59 7.68
CA MET A 185 -5.05 1.13 6.68
C MET A 185 -4.38 -0.18 7.10
N GLY A 186 -4.03 -0.33 8.39
CA GLY A 186 -3.51 -1.58 8.93
C GLY A 186 -4.47 -2.76 8.74
N ILE A 187 -5.76 -2.57 9.02
CA ILE A 187 -6.82 -3.59 8.82
C ILE A 187 -6.93 -3.97 7.34
N ILE A 188 -6.99 -2.98 6.45
CA ILE A 188 -7.11 -3.20 5.00
C ILE A 188 -5.87 -3.90 4.44
N LEU A 189 -4.68 -3.52 4.90
CA LEU A 189 -3.43 -4.17 4.50
C LEU A 189 -3.32 -5.59 5.07
N ALA A 190 -3.83 -5.86 6.28
CA ALA A 190 -3.87 -7.22 6.82
C ALA A 190 -4.76 -8.15 5.97
N ALA A 191 -5.82 -7.62 5.34
CA ALA A 191 -6.70 -8.40 4.48
C ALA A 191 -5.98 -9.00 3.25
N SER A 192 -4.96 -8.33 2.70
CA SER A 192 -4.16 -8.95 1.63
C SER A 192 -3.28 -10.09 2.12
N SER A 193 -2.83 -10.09 3.38
CA SER A 193 -2.18 -11.27 3.97
C SER A 193 -3.16 -12.43 4.14
N CYS A 194 -4.42 -12.17 4.52
CA CYS A 194 -5.45 -13.21 4.53
C CYS A 194 -5.66 -13.80 3.11
N GLY A 195 -5.68 -12.96 2.08
CA GLY A 195 -5.70 -13.42 0.69
C GLY A 195 -4.48 -14.27 0.34
N GLY A 196 -3.29 -13.84 0.75
CA GLY A 196 -2.03 -14.59 0.60
C GLY A 196 -1.92 -15.86 1.45
N ILE A 197 -2.91 -16.17 2.29
CA ILE A 197 -3.07 -17.48 2.94
C ILE A 197 -4.05 -18.34 2.13
N VAL A 198 -5.20 -17.78 1.76
CA VAL A 198 -6.28 -18.52 1.11
C VAL A 198 -5.89 -18.93 -0.31
N TYR A 199 -5.41 -17.99 -1.14
CA TYR A 199 -5.10 -18.26 -2.54
C TYR A 199 -4.00 -19.32 -2.77
N PRO A 200 -2.84 -19.30 -2.10
CA PRO A 200 -1.82 -20.31 -2.37
C PRO A 200 -2.25 -21.70 -1.87
N ILE A 201 -3.01 -21.78 -0.77
CA ILE A 201 -3.60 -23.04 -0.31
C ILE A 201 -4.59 -23.57 -1.36
N MET A 202 -5.53 -22.74 -1.81
CA MET A 202 -6.50 -23.12 -2.83
C MET A 202 -5.81 -23.56 -4.12
N LEU A 203 -4.82 -22.80 -4.61
CA LEU A 203 -4.07 -23.12 -5.82
C LEU A 203 -3.32 -24.44 -5.67
N ASN A 204 -2.48 -24.60 -4.64
CA ASN A 204 -1.70 -25.83 -4.46
C ASN A 204 -2.61 -27.07 -4.33
N GLN A 205 -3.67 -26.98 -3.53
CA GLN A 205 -4.59 -28.11 -3.32
C GLN A 205 -5.34 -28.49 -4.60
N LEU A 206 -5.80 -27.51 -5.39
CA LEU A 206 -6.57 -27.78 -6.60
C LEU A 206 -5.69 -28.18 -7.79
N ILE A 207 -4.51 -27.56 -7.94
CA ILE A 207 -3.55 -27.89 -9.01
C ILE A 207 -3.14 -29.37 -8.92
N HIS A 208 -2.86 -29.86 -7.72
CA HIS A 208 -2.39 -31.24 -7.50
C HIS A 208 -3.53 -32.26 -7.30
N SER A 209 -4.78 -31.81 -7.39
CA SER A 209 -5.95 -32.69 -7.38
C SER A 209 -6.32 -33.13 -8.81
N SER A 210 -7.38 -33.93 -8.94
CA SER A 210 -7.88 -34.41 -10.24
C SER A 210 -8.39 -33.31 -11.18
N VAL A 211 -8.64 -32.08 -10.69
CA VAL A 211 -9.17 -30.99 -11.52
C VAL A 211 -8.09 -30.16 -12.23
N GLY A 212 -6.85 -30.19 -11.73
CA GLY A 212 -5.68 -29.56 -12.34
C GLY A 212 -5.67 -28.02 -12.35
N PHE A 213 -4.66 -27.46 -13.02
CA PHE A 213 -4.40 -26.02 -13.11
C PHE A 213 -5.58 -25.18 -13.62
N PRO A 214 -6.29 -25.55 -14.72
CA PRO A 214 -7.39 -24.74 -15.23
C PRO A 214 -8.50 -24.51 -14.20
N TRP A 215 -8.89 -25.55 -13.46
CA TRP A 215 -9.94 -25.43 -12.44
C TRP A 215 -9.44 -24.75 -11.17
N ALA A 216 -8.18 -24.94 -10.80
CA ALA A 216 -7.59 -24.21 -9.68
C ALA A 216 -7.69 -22.69 -9.89
N VAL A 217 -7.30 -22.19 -11.07
CA VAL A 217 -7.37 -20.77 -11.40
C VAL A 217 -8.82 -20.29 -11.54
N ARG A 218 -9.75 -21.11 -12.06
CA ARG A 218 -11.19 -20.74 -12.11
C ARG A 218 -11.79 -20.62 -10.72
N ALA A 219 -11.48 -21.56 -9.82
CA ALA A 219 -12.00 -21.52 -8.45
C ALA A 219 -11.55 -20.25 -7.71
N THR A 220 -10.28 -19.87 -7.84
CA THR A 220 -9.79 -18.61 -7.27
C THR A 220 -10.35 -17.39 -8.00
N ALA A 221 -10.65 -17.47 -9.31
CA ALA A 221 -11.33 -16.43 -10.07
C ALA A 221 -12.77 -16.20 -9.57
N PHE A 222 -13.54 -17.26 -9.29
CA PHE A 222 -14.88 -17.15 -8.73
C PHE A 222 -14.90 -16.51 -7.34
N LEU A 223 -13.97 -16.93 -6.46
CA LEU A 223 -13.80 -16.29 -5.15
C LEU A 223 -13.47 -14.80 -5.30
N THR A 224 -12.53 -14.49 -6.20
CA THR A 224 -12.12 -13.11 -6.50
C THR A 224 -13.30 -12.27 -7.00
N LEU A 225 -14.08 -12.79 -7.94
CA LEU A 225 -15.27 -12.13 -8.47
C LEU A 225 -16.28 -11.85 -7.36
N GLY A 226 -16.60 -12.83 -6.52
CA GLY A 226 -17.55 -12.66 -5.42
C GLY A 226 -17.10 -11.58 -4.43
N MET A 227 -15.84 -11.60 -4.03
CA MET A 227 -15.25 -10.60 -3.12
C MET A 227 -15.21 -9.19 -3.74
N LEU A 228 -14.88 -9.08 -5.03
CA LEU A 228 -14.87 -7.80 -5.73
C LEU A 228 -16.28 -7.25 -5.98
N CYS A 229 -17.28 -8.10 -6.21
CA CYS A 229 -18.70 -7.71 -6.25
C CYS A 229 -19.16 -7.15 -4.90
N ILE A 230 -18.80 -7.82 -3.79
CA ILE A 230 -19.05 -7.30 -2.43
C ILE A 230 -18.39 -5.93 -2.27
N ALA A 231 -17.12 -5.79 -2.64
CA ALA A 231 -16.41 -4.52 -2.56
C ALA A 231 -17.10 -3.39 -3.37
N ALA A 232 -17.57 -3.70 -4.58
CA ALA A 232 -18.30 -2.76 -5.42
C ALA A 232 -19.60 -2.30 -4.75
N CYS A 233 -20.34 -3.19 -4.09
CA CYS A 233 -21.56 -2.83 -3.37
C CYS A 233 -21.27 -1.96 -2.13
N LEU A 234 -20.20 -2.24 -1.40
CA LEU A 234 -19.91 -1.61 -0.11
C LEU A 234 -19.18 -0.27 -0.20
N THR A 235 -18.38 -0.06 -1.25
CA THR A 235 -17.59 1.17 -1.42
C THR A 235 -18.44 2.31 -1.99
N LYS A 236 -18.31 3.50 -1.42
CA LYS A 236 -19.05 4.70 -1.85
C LYS A 236 -18.17 5.94 -1.72
N PRO A 237 -17.87 6.68 -2.80
CA PRO A 237 -17.22 7.98 -2.72
C PRO A 237 -18.11 9.01 -2.00
N ARG A 238 -17.51 9.82 -1.11
CA ARG A 238 -18.19 10.90 -0.36
C ARG A 238 -17.73 12.30 -0.73
N LEU A 239 -16.43 12.53 -0.92
CA LEU A 239 -15.93 13.88 -1.20
C LEU A 239 -16.26 14.30 -2.65
N PRO A 240 -16.56 15.59 -2.89
CA PRO A 240 -16.84 16.12 -4.22
C PRO A 240 -15.58 16.06 -5.07
N SER A 241 -15.78 15.75 -6.36
CA SER A 241 -14.73 15.73 -7.38
C SER A 241 -13.92 17.03 -7.34
N ALA A 242 -12.60 16.90 -7.46
CA ALA A 242 -11.66 18.01 -7.56
C ALA A 242 -12.03 19.01 -8.67
N LYS A 243 -12.86 18.60 -9.65
CA LYS A 243 -13.44 19.48 -10.68
C LYS A 243 -14.25 20.65 -10.12
N HIS A 244 -14.77 20.52 -8.89
CA HIS A 244 -15.58 21.55 -8.23
C HIS A 244 -14.82 22.31 -7.15
N ARG A 245 -13.52 22.04 -6.98
CA ARG A 245 -12.67 22.75 -6.02
C ARG A 245 -11.90 23.85 -6.74
N PRO A 246 -11.67 25.01 -6.09
CA PRO A 246 -10.78 26.02 -6.64
C PRO A 246 -9.38 25.40 -6.89
N PRO A 247 -8.70 25.79 -7.98
CA PRO A 247 -7.37 25.28 -8.29
C PRO A 247 -6.44 25.59 -7.12
N THR A 248 -5.90 24.54 -6.49
CA THR A 248 -4.86 24.67 -5.47
C THR A 248 -3.51 24.73 -6.18
N PRO A 249 -2.59 25.64 -5.78
CA PRO A 249 -1.25 25.67 -6.33
C PRO A 249 -0.59 24.29 -6.12
N MET A 250 -0.27 23.58 -7.20
CA MET A 250 0.49 22.36 -7.09
C MET A 250 1.89 22.70 -6.54
N PRO A 251 2.41 21.94 -5.55
CA PRO A 251 3.81 22.05 -5.19
C PRO A 251 4.67 21.91 -6.45
N GLY A 252 5.60 22.84 -6.64
CA GLY A 252 6.50 22.78 -7.79
C GLY A 252 7.25 21.46 -7.77
N ILE A 253 7.07 20.64 -8.82
CA ILE A 253 7.73 19.32 -8.95
C ILE A 253 9.25 19.43 -8.74
N LYS A 254 9.86 20.56 -9.14
CA LYS A 254 11.27 20.86 -8.89
C LYS A 254 11.66 20.82 -7.41
N GLY A 255 10.82 21.32 -6.50
CA GLY A 255 11.10 21.31 -5.06
C GLY A 255 11.09 19.90 -4.46
N ILE A 256 10.29 18.99 -5.02
CA ILE A 256 10.25 17.58 -4.59
C ILE A 256 11.57 16.86 -4.94
N PHE A 257 12.13 17.14 -6.11
CA PHE A 257 13.41 16.55 -6.55
C PHE A 257 14.65 17.23 -5.97
N GLN A 258 14.49 18.25 -5.12
CA GLN A 258 15.60 18.98 -4.49
C GLN A 258 15.77 18.65 -3.00
N ASP A 259 14.83 17.91 -2.39
CA ASP A 259 14.96 17.45 -1.01
C ASP A 259 15.82 16.17 -0.94
N PRO A 260 17.07 16.25 -0.44
CA PRO A 260 17.95 15.10 -0.37
C PRO A 260 17.46 14.02 0.60
N ALA A 261 16.71 14.37 1.65
CA ALA A 261 16.18 13.40 2.58
C ALA A 261 15.03 12.61 1.96
N TYR A 262 14.19 13.28 1.17
CA TYR A 262 13.18 12.66 0.33
C TYR A 262 13.79 11.72 -0.71
N LEU A 263 14.77 12.20 -1.51
CA LEU A 263 15.44 11.38 -2.52
C LEU A 263 16.12 10.15 -1.92
N MET A 264 16.81 10.30 -0.78
CA MET A 264 17.43 9.20 -0.07
C MET A 264 16.39 8.18 0.42
N THR A 265 15.23 8.65 0.87
CA THR A 265 14.11 7.77 1.25
C THR A 265 13.58 7.00 0.05
N LEU A 266 13.41 7.64 -1.12
CA LEU A 266 12.99 6.94 -2.34
C LEU A 266 14.01 5.89 -2.76
N PHE A 267 15.30 6.22 -2.72
CA PHE A 267 16.37 5.27 -3.00
C PHE A 267 16.34 4.09 -2.02
N GLY A 268 16.14 4.34 -0.73
CA GLY A 268 15.99 3.30 0.28
C GLY A 268 14.79 2.37 0.01
N ILE A 269 13.61 2.93 -0.31
CA ILE A 269 12.42 2.17 -0.69
C ILE A 269 12.74 1.29 -1.91
N PHE A 270 13.33 1.88 -2.95
CA PHE A 270 13.67 1.15 -4.17
C PHE A 270 14.58 -0.05 -3.87
N MET A 271 15.67 0.18 -3.15
CA MET A 271 16.65 -0.87 -2.81
C MET A 271 16.05 -1.97 -1.94
N VAL A 272 15.21 -1.64 -0.96
CA VAL A 272 14.53 -2.65 -0.12
C VAL A 272 13.56 -3.49 -0.95
N PHE A 273 12.72 -2.86 -1.77
CA PHE A 273 11.74 -3.60 -2.59
C PHE A 273 12.38 -4.44 -3.69
N TRP A 274 13.62 -4.15 -4.05
CA TRP A 274 14.34 -4.91 -5.06
C TRP A 274 14.66 -6.34 -4.59
N GLY A 275 14.94 -6.52 -3.29
CA GLY A 275 15.18 -7.84 -2.69
C GLY A 275 13.99 -8.40 -1.89
N LEU A 276 13.00 -7.58 -1.52
CA LEU A 276 11.94 -8.00 -0.59
C LEU A 276 11.09 -9.17 -1.10
N MET A 277 10.87 -9.25 -2.42
CA MET A 277 9.99 -10.27 -3.01
C MET A 277 10.64 -11.63 -3.18
N PHE A 278 11.95 -11.76 -2.94
CA PHE A 278 12.65 -13.02 -3.12
C PHE A 278 11.96 -14.19 -2.40
N PRO A 279 11.62 -14.12 -1.09
CA PRO A 279 10.94 -15.23 -0.43
C PRO A 279 9.49 -15.41 -0.87
N TYR A 280 8.81 -14.36 -1.34
CA TYR A 280 7.44 -14.47 -1.85
C TYR A 280 7.37 -15.25 -3.17
N PHE A 281 8.40 -15.12 -4.01
CA PHE A 281 8.47 -15.77 -5.32
C PHE A 281 9.12 -17.15 -5.23
N TYR A 282 10.20 -17.26 -4.45
CA TYR A 282 11.09 -18.40 -4.56
C TYR A 282 11.07 -19.36 -3.38
N LEU A 283 10.45 -19.03 -2.24
CA LEU A 283 10.56 -19.88 -1.06
C LEU A 283 9.92 -21.27 -1.26
N GLN A 284 8.79 -21.35 -1.97
CA GLN A 284 8.15 -22.64 -2.30
C GLN A 284 9.05 -23.48 -3.22
N LEU A 285 9.54 -22.88 -4.32
CA LEU A 285 10.48 -23.54 -5.24
C LEU A 285 11.77 -23.98 -4.53
N TRP A 286 12.32 -23.11 -3.68
CA TRP A 286 13.50 -23.40 -2.85
C TRP A 286 13.26 -24.62 -1.97
N ALA A 287 12.13 -24.68 -1.26
CA ALA A 287 11.81 -25.79 -0.37
C ALA A 287 11.68 -27.10 -1.16
N ASN A 288 10.95 -27.09 -2.27
CA ASN A 288 10.80 -28.25 -3.16
C ASN A 288 12.15 -28.77 -3.68
N LEU A 289 13.05 -27.89 -4.08
CA LEU A 289 14.37 -28.27 -4.63
C LEU A 289 15.40 -28.68 -3.56
N HIS A 290 15.18 -28.36 -2.28
CA HIS A 290 16.08 -28.74 -1.18
C HIS A 290 15.60 -29.96 -0.37
N GLY A 291 14.69 -30.75 -0.93
CA GLY A 291 14.24 -32.01 -0.31
C GLY A 291 13.32 -31.83 0.90
N ILE A 292 12.72 -30.64 1.07
CA ILE A 292 11.63 -30.43 2.01
C ILE A 292 10.36 -31.09 1.45
N SER A 293 9.53 -31.70 2.31
CA SER A 293 8.36 -32.43 1.84
C SER A 293 7.42 -31.52 1.04
N SER A 294 6.96 -31.97 -0.14
CA SER A 294 6.10 -31.16 -1.02
C SER A 294 4.79 -30.78 -0.33
N ALA A 295 4.24 -31.69 0.49
CA ALA A 295 3.07 -31.42 1.32
C ALA A 295 3.27 -30.21 2.25
N PHE A 296 4.48 -30.01 2.77
CA PHE A 296 4.83 -28.85 3.57
C PHE A 296 5.18 -27.62 2.72
N SER A 297 5.95 -27.80 1.64
CA SER A 297 6.37 -26.71 0.74
C SER A 297 5.18 -25.89 0.23
N PHE A 298 4.03 -26.53 -0.03
CA PHE A 298 2.78 -25.87 -0.44
C PHE A 298 2.24 -24.83 0.55
N TYR A 299 2.57 -24.97 1.83
CA TYR A 299 2.12 -24.05 2.88
C TYR A 299 3.13 -22.95 3.18
N THR A 300 4.34 -22.96 2.61
CA THR A 300 5.40 -21.98 2.94
C THR A 300 4.96 -20.53 2.72
N ILE A 301 4.31 -20.23 1.59
CA ILE A 301 3.78 -18.89 1.28
C ILE A 301 2.62 -18.51 2.21
N ALA A 302 1.77 -19.47 2.58
CA ALA A 302 0.68 -19.25 3.51
C ALA A 302 1.19 -18.96 4.94
N ILE A 303 2.18 -19.73 5.41
CA ILE A 303 2.85 -19.52 6.70
C ILE A 303 3.53 -18.15 6.73
N LEU A 304 4.20 -17.77 5.63
CA LEU A 304 4.80 -16.44 5.48
C LEU A 304 3.74 -15.34 5.61
N ASN A 305 2.62 -15.45 4.90
CA ASN A 305 1.54 -14.48 5.00
C ASN A 305 0.85 -14.47 6.38
N ALA A 306 0.80 -15.59 7.09
CA ALA A 306 0.31 -15.64 8.47
C ALA A 306 1.18 -14.79 9.41
N GLY A 307 2.51 -14.84 9.28
CA GLY A 307 3.41 -13.91 9.97
C GLY A 307 3.15 -12.45 9.58
N SER A 308 2.89 -12.21 8.29
CA SER A 308 2.63 -10.87 7.74
C SER A 308 1.36 -10.19 8.26
N ILE A 309 0.33 -10.94 8.65
CA ILE A 309 -0.86 -10.37 9.31
C ILE A 309 -0.45 -9.55 10.53
N PHE A 310 0.35 -10.13 11.43
CA PHE A 310 0.82 -9.46 12.63
C PHE A 310 1.83 -8.34 12.28
N GLY A 311 2.67 -8.58 11.28
CA GLY A 311 3.60 -7.59 10.72
C GLY A 311 2.95 -6.33 10.14
N ARG A 312 1.67 -6.41 9.73
CA ARG A 312 0.90 -5.28 9.20
C ARG A 312 0.03 -4.61 10.26
N LEU A 313 -0.28 -5.27 11.36
CA LEU A 313 -1.11 -4.71 12.43
C LEU A 313 -0.27 -4.08 13.54
N LEU A 314 0.73 -4.80 14.06
CA LEU A 314 1.50 -4.38 15.23
C LEU A 314 2.43 -3.20 14.91
N PRO A 315 3.32 -3.28 13.90
CA PRO A 315 4.14 -2.14 13.47
C PRO A 315 3.33 -0.88 13.16
N ASN A 316 2.21 -0.99 12.43
CA ASN A 316 1.40 0.18 12.09
C ASN A 316 0.77 0.87 13.32
N ARG A 317 0.47 0.12 14.40
CA ARG A 317 0.06 0.71 15.68
C ARG A 317 1.23 1.32 16.45
N LEU A 318 2.41 0.70 16.38
CA LEU A 318 3.63 1.19 17.04
C LEU A 318 4.25 2.38 16.31
N ALA A 319 3.91 2.62 15.05
CA ALA A 319 4.46 3.70 14.24
C ALA A 319 4.21 5.09 14.85
N ASP A 320 3.09 5.27 15.55
CA ASP A 320 2.70 6.54 16.16
C ASP A 320 3.58 6.89 17.39
N SER A 321 4.07 5.89 18.13
CA SER A 321 4.91 6.09 19.32
C SER A 321 6.41 5.89 19.04
N PHE A 322 6.76 4.89 18.24
CA PHE A 322 8.14 4.55 17.89
C PHE A 322 8.70 5.43 16.76
N GLY A 323 7.81 6.04 15.97
CA GLY A 323 8.13 6.84 14.80
C GLY A 323 8.24 6.01 13.53
N GLN A 324 7.55 6.45 12.47
CA GLN A 324 7.48 5.77 11.17
C GLN A 324 8.86 5.46 10.55
N PHE A 325 9.80 6.41 10.61
CA PHE A 325 11.17 6.22 10.10
C PHE A 325 11.99 5.21 10.91
N ASN A 326 11.84 5.18 12.23
CA ASN A 326 12.55 4.20 13.06
C ASN A 326 12.05 2.79 12.79
N LEU A 327 10.73 2.68 12.62
CA LEU A 327 10.07 1.43 12.32
C LEU A 327 10.52 0.89 10.95
N ILE A 328 10.48 1.71 9.89
CA ILE A 328 10.89 1.25 8.55
C ILE A 328 12.36 0.82 8.52
N CYS A 329 13.27 1.57 9.17
CA CYS A 329 14.67 1.17 9.29
C CYS A 329 14.80 -0.19 9.98
N THR A 330 14.12 -0.38 11.11
CA THR A 330 14.21 -1.60 11.92
C THR A 330 13.72 -2.80 11.14
N VAL A 331 12.53 -2.72 10.55
CA VAL A 331 11.95 -3.86 9.82
C VAL A 331 12.74 -4.17 8.54
N SER A 332 13.31 -3.17 7.86
CA SER A 332 14.16 -3.40 6.69
C SER A 332 15.49 -4.08 7.06
N VAL A 333 16.16 -3.65 8.13
CA VAL A 333 17.40 -4.29 8.62
C VAL A 333 17.14 -5.74 9.00
N VAL A 334 16.09 -5.99 9.78
CA VAL A 334 15.76 -7.36 10.21
C VAL A 334 15.37 -8.24 9.03
N SER A 335 14.57 -7.74 8.07
CA SER A 335 14.21 -8.51 6.88
C SER A 335 15.43 -8.84 6.02
N SER A 336 16.37 -7.90 5.87
CA SER A 336 17.65 -8.14 5.17
C SER A 336 18.49 -9.20 5.89
N ALA A 337 18.62 -9.12 7.21
CA ALA A 337 19.36 -10.11 8.00
C ALA A 337 18.73 -11.51 7.90
N LEU A 338 17.40 -11.60 7.92
CA LEU A 338 16.67 -12.85 7.75
C LEU A 338 16.94 -13.50 6.39
N LEU A 339 17.04 -12.73 5.30
CA LEU A 339 17.42 -13.29 3.99
C LEU A 339 18.76 -14.02 4.04
N PHE A 340 19.78 -13.46 4.69
CA PHE A 340 21.05 -14.15 4.88
C PHE A 340 20.92 -15.38 5.78
N ALA A 341 19.98 -15.37 6.74
CA ALA A 341 19.70 -16.53 7.58
C ALA A 341 19.17 -17.73 6.77
N LEU A 342 18.66 -17.53 5.55
CA LEU A 342 18.23 -18.61 4.67
C LEU A 342 19.36 -19.61 4.35
N PHE A 343 20.63 -19.18 4.37
CA PHE A 343 21.79 -20.08 4.24
C PHE A 343 21.87 -21.16 5.32
N GLY A 344 21.33 -20.88 6.51
CA GLY A 344 21.30 -21.80 7.65
C GLY A 344 20.04 -22.67 7.71
N VAL A 345 19.06 -22.44 6.83
CA VAL A 345 17.79 -23.17 6.84
C VAL A 345 18.00 -24.54 6.18
N LYS A 346 17.87 -25.61 6.96
CA LYS A 346 18.10 -27.00 6.51
C LYS A 346 17.02 -27.99 6.93
N SER A 347 15.97 -27.53 7.61
CA SER A 347 14.90 -28.38 8.15
C SER A 347 13.55 -27.71 7.98
N GLU A 348 12.48 -28.50 7.97
CA GLU A 348 11.10 -27.99 7.85
C GLU A 348 10.80 -26.96 8.95
N ALA A 349 11.16 -27.26 10.20
CA ALA A 349 11.01 -26.34 11.32
C ALA A 349 11.75 -25.00 11.10
N ALA A 350 12.97 -25.04 10.55
CA ALA A 350 13.70 -23.81 10.24
C ALA A 350 13.02 -23.00 9.13
N VAL A 351 12.43 -23.66 8.13
CA VAL A 351 11.64 -22.99 7.08
C VAL A 351 10.40 -22.32 7.69
N ILE A 352 9.69 -22.98 8.61
CA ILE A 352 8.54 -22.39 9.33
C ILE A 352 8.96 -21.11 10.05
N VAL A 353 10.01 -21.20 10.87
CA VAL A 353 10.49 -20.07 11.67
C VAL A 353 10.93 -18.93 10.76
N PHE A 354 11.69 -19.22 9.71
CA PHE A 354 12.09 -18.23 8.71
C PHE A 354 10.87 -17.56 8.06
N ALA A 355 9.90 -18.34 7.58
CA ALA A 355 8.71 -17.82 6.91
C ALA A 355 7.89 -16.89 7.83
N ILE A 356 7.64 -17.30 9.07
CA ILE A 356 6.90 -16.49 10.05
C ILE A 356 7.62 -15.17 10.33
N LEU A 357 8.93 -15.23 10.63
CA LEU A 357 9.71 -14.04 10.95
C LEU A 357 9.81 -13.11 9.74
N TYR A 358 10.13 -13.65 8.56
CA TYR A 358 10.24 -12.84 7.35
C TYR A 358 8.89 -12.20 6.99
N GLY A 359 7.81 -12.96 7.07
CA GLY A 359 6.45 -12.46 6.88
C GLY A 359 6.12 -11.29 7.81
N PHE A 360 6.47 -11.42 9.10
CA PHE A 360 6.25 -10.37 10.09
C PHE A 360 6.99 -9.07 9.76
N PHE A 361 8.26 -9.13 9.37
CA PHE A 361 9.05 -7.90 9.15
C PHE A 361 8.85 -7.27 7.75
N SER A 362 8.38 -8.01 6.74
CA SER A 362 8.29 -7.53 5.35
C SER A 362 7.02 -6.73 4.96
N GLY A 363 6.07 -6.51 5.86
CA GLY A 363 4.70 -6.08 5.51
C GLY A 363 4.41 -4.62 5.07
N ALA A 364 5.39 -3.70 4.85
CA ALA A 364 5.11 -2.25 4.81
C ALA A 364 5.39 -1.48 3.48
N GLY A 365 4.37 -0.78 2.93
CA GLY A 365 4.39 0.47 2.09
C GLY A 365 4.82 0.42 0.59
N TYR A 366 4.15 1.16 -0.36
CA TYR A 366 4.46 1.06 -1.82
C TYR A 366 4.08 2.25 -2.75
N PHE A 367 5.04 2.74 -3.55
CA PHE A 367 4.87 3.31 -4.92
C PHE A 367 6.19 3.26 -5.70
N VAL A 368 7.28 3.82 -5.14
CA VAL A 368 8.64 3.67 -5.72
C VAL A 368 9.06 2.20 -5.84
N ALA A 369 8.49 1.37 -4.97
CA ALA A 369 8.55 -0.08 -5.05
C ALA A 369 8.23 -0.65 -6.44
N SER A 370 7.33 -0.05 -7.23
CA SER A 370 6.92 -0.60 -8.54
C SER A 370 8.10 -0.92 -9.44
N PHE A 371 9.04 0.02 -9.56
CA PHE A 371 10.20 -0.12 -10.46
C PHE A 371 11.18 -1.16 -9.95
N ALA A 372 11.36 -1.25 -8.63
CA ALA A 372 12.20 -2.28 -8.02
C ALA A 372 11.57 -3.67 -8.20
N LEU A 373 10.26 -3.78 -8.00
CA LEU A 373 9.50 -5.02 -8.16
C LEU A 373 9.50 -5.52 -9.61
N LEU A 374 9.63 -4.64 -10.60
CA LEU A 374 9.70 -5.01 -12.01
C LEU A 374 10.96 -5.84 -12.34
N THR A 375 12.11 -5.48 -11.77
CA THR A 375 13.40 -6.06 -12.17
C THR A 375 14.04 -6.94 -11.11
N GLY A 376 13.64 -6.83 -9.83
CA GLY A 376 14.22 -7.60 -8.72
C GLY A 376 14.10 -9.10 -8.87
N SER A 377 12.86 -9.61 -8.87
CA SER A 377 12.62 -11.06 -8.99
C SER A 377 13.21 -11.64 -10.30
N PRO A 378 13.13 -10.99 -11.47
CA PRO A 378 13.78 -11.50 -12.68
C PRO A 378 15.29 -11.57 -12.61
N ILE A 379 15.94 -10.63 -11.91
CA ILE A 379 17.37 -10.68 -11.65
C ILE A 379 17.70 -11.83 -10.71
N ASP A 380 16.91 -12.03 -9.64
CA ASP A 380 17.06 -13.20 -8.78
C ASP A 380 16.97 -14.49 -9.59
N GLY A 381 15.94 -14.64 -10.42
CA GLY A 381 15.77 -15.78 -11.32
C GLY A 381 16.90 -15.95 -12.33
N ALA A 382 17.49 -14.86 -12.83
CA ALA A 382 18.65 -14.92 -13.71
C ALA A 382 19.93 -15.35 -12.97
N LEU A 383 20.08 -14.92 -11.71
CA LEU A 383 21.19 -15.31 -10.84
C LEU A 383 21.12 -16.77 -10.40
N LEU A 384 19.91 -17.31 -10.24
CA LEU A 384 19.69 -18.75 -10.05
C LEU A 384 20.24 -19.53 -11.25
N GLY A 385 19.90 -19.12 -12.47
CA GLY A 385 20.25 -19.82 -13.69
C GLY A 385 19.67 -21.25 -13.75
N PRO A 386 20.06 -22.06 -14.74
CA PRO A 386 19.48 -23.40 -14.95
C PRO A 386 19.71 -24.36 -13.78
N GLU A 387 20.85 -24.23 -13.09
CA GLU A 387 21.25 -25.11 -11.98
C GLU A 387 20.78 -24.61 -10.60
N HIS A 388 19.99 -23.53 -10.54
CA HIS A 388 19.47 -22.96 -9.29
C HIS A 388 20.57 -22.62 -8.25
N HIS A 389 21.51 -21.76 -8.62
CA HIS A 389 22.56 -21.24 -7.74
C HIS A 389 22.03 -20.25 -6.69
N TRP A 390 21.32 -20.77 -5.69
CA TRP A 390 20.68 -20.02 -4.60
C TRP A 390 21.56 -18.98 -3.91
N PRO A 391 22.86 -19.22 -3.64
CA PRO A 391 23.68 -18.22 -2.97
C PRO A 391 23.79 -16.90 -3.72
N LYS A 392 23.77 -16.91 -5.06
CA LYS A 392 23.88 -15.68 -5.86
C LYS A 392 22.67 -14.79 -5.67
N ALA A 393 21.46 -15.37 -5.75
CA ALA A 393 20.22 -14.64 -5.55
C ALA A 393 20.09 -14.15 -4.10
N ILE A 394 20.33 -15.02 -3.10
CA ILE A 394 20.25 -14.65 -1.67
C ILE A 394 21.22 -13.50 -1.34
N VAL A 395 22.47 -13.56 -1.81
CA VAL A 395 23.45 -12.48 -1.59
C VAL A 395 22.97 -11.20 -2.25
N PHE A 396 22.50 -11.26 -3.49
CA PHE A 396 21.99 -10.07 -4.18
C PHE A 396 20.80 -9.45 -3.42
N SER A 397 19.73 -10.21 -3.15
CA SER A 397 18.53 -9.70 -2.47
C SER A 397 18.86 -9.18 -1.06
N GLY A 398 19.70 -9.89 -0.32
CA GLY A 398 20.15 -9.51 1.01
C GLY A 398 20.95 -8.20 1.00
N VAL A 399 21.91 -8.06 0.09
CA VAL A 399 22.77 -6.86 -0.04
C VAL A 399 21.96 -5.64 -0.45
N VAL A 400 21.08 -5.75 -1.46
CA VAL A 400 20.27 -4.60 -1.90
C VAL A 400 19.33 -4.14 -0.80
N MET A 401 18.73 -5.07 -0.03
CA MET A 401 17.92 -4.72 1.14
C MET A 401 18.74 -4.08 2.26
N PHE A 402 19.99 -4.52 2.48
CA PHE A 402 20.87 -3.92 3.47
C PHE A 402 21.26 -2.49 3.08
N VAL A 403 21.61 -2.27 1.81
CA VAL A 403 21.90 -0.94 1.25
C VAL A 403 20.69 -0.03 1.38
N GLY A 404 19.49 -0.52 1.06
CA GLY A 404 18.25 0.25 1.23
C GLY A 404 17.97 0.61 2.70
N SER A 405 18.26 -0.31 3.62
CA SER A 405 18.17 -0.06 5.06
C SER A 405 19.15 1.01 5.52
N ALA A 406 20.40 0.98 5.04
CA ALA A 406 21.39 2.00 5.33
C ALA A 406 20.96 3.37 4.77
N ALA A 407 20.37 3.42 3.57
CA ALA A 407 19.81 4.63 2.99
C ALA A 407 18.67 5.22 3.84
N PHE A 408 17.79 4.38 4.41
CA PHE A 408 16.76 4.86 5.34
C PHE A 408 17.35 5.48 6.62
N ILE A 409 18.40 4.87 7.17
CA ILE A 409 19.11 5.41 8.33
C ILE A 409 19.73 6.77 7.96
N ALA A 410 20.38 6.88 6.80
CA ALA A 410 20.94 8.13 6.31
C ALA A 410 19.86 9.22 6.10
N ALA A 411 18.73 8.86 5.47
CA ALA A 411 17.60 9.76 5.27
C ALA A 411 17.07 10.30 6.61
N ARG A 412 16.93 9.43 7.61
CA ARG A 412 16.54 9.83 8.97
C ARG A 412 17.51 10.84 9.57
N HIS A 413 18.82 10.64 9.43
CA HIS A 413 19.81 11.59 9.93
C HIS A 413 19.73 12.94 9.22
N LEU A 414 19.49 12.95 7.90
CA LEU A 414 19.26 14.18 7.14
C LEU A 414 18.01 14.92 7.63
N PHE A 415 16.88 14.22 7.81
CA PHE A 415 15.65 14.82 8.35
C PHE A 415 15.84 15.43 9.75
N ALA A 416 16.55 14.72 10.63
CA ALA A 416 16.85 15.24 11.97
C ALA A 416 17.73 16.50 11.92
N ARG A 417 18.69 16.55 10.99
CA ARG A 417 19.58 17.71 10.81
C ARG A 417 18.82 18.93 10.27
N THR A 418 18.00 18.78 9.25
CA THR A 418 17.20 19.88 8.67
C THR A 418 16.26 20.46 9.72
N ARG A 419 15.55 19.61 10.48
CA ARG A 419 14.65 20.05 11.56
C ARG A 419 15.38 20.82 12.66
N LYS A 420 16.62 20.41 12.99
CA LYS A 420 17.45 21.12 13.97
C LYS A 420 17.90 22.49 13.46
N LEU A 421 18.25 22.59 12.18
CA LEU A 421 18.62 23.88 11.55
C LEU A 421 17.42 24.83 11.49
N ASP A 422 16.22 24.34 11.15
CA ASP A 422 14.99 25.14 11.15
C ASP A 422 14.62 25.67 12.55
N LEU A 423 14.90 24.89 13.60
CA LEU A 423 14.69 25.32 14.99
C LEU A 423 15.72 26.36 15.43
N LEU A 424 16.97 26.22 14.97
CA LEU A 424 18.06 27.17 15.28
C LEU A 424 17.96 28.48 14.49
N GLY A 425 17.36 28.47 13.29
CA GLY A 425 17.10 29.69 12.51
C GLY A 425 15.81 30.43 12.90
N LYS A 426 15.02 29.87 13.83
CA LYS A 426 13.82 30.48 14.43
C LYS A 426 14.05 30.97 15.87
N LEU A 427 15.26 30.78 16.40
CA LEU A 427 15.77 31.40 17.63
C LEU A 427 16.67 32.57 17.24
#